data_AF-A0A838UXB7-F1
#
_entry.id   AF-A0A838UXB7-F1
#
_cell.length_a   1.000
_cell.length_b   1.000
_cell.length_c   1.000
_cell.angle_alpha   90.00
_cell.angle_beta   90.00
_cell.angle_gamma   90.00
#
_symmetry.space_group_name_H-M   'P 1'
#
loop_
_entity.id
_entity.type
_entity.pdbx_description
1 polymer ?
#
loop_
_entity_poly.entity_id
_entity_poly.type
_entity_poly.pdbx_seq_one_letter_code
_entity_poly.pdbx_strand_id
1 'polypeptide(L)'
;MWVVRLTDKQLEVLRALLRSEEHLGPALKGSIEALDLARWDELPEAELPWHQIEQIAQRQGISEADVIWDISGKRKTAQAD
;
A
#
# COMPACT_ATOMS: atom_id res chain seq x y z
N MET A 1 1.12 -2.33 -4.90
CA MET A 1 0.29 -2.30 -3.69
C MET A 1 0.85 -1.18 -2.82
N TRP A 2 0.13 -0.07 -2.65
CA TRP A 2 0.58 1.00 -1.76
C TRP A 2 0.51 0.50 -0.32
N VAL A 3 1.61 0.63 0.43
CA VAL A 3 1.61 0.40 1.87
C VAL A 3 1.71 1.78 2.50
N VAL A 4 0.58 2.29 2.98
CA VAL A 4 0.55 3.50 3.80
C VAL A 4 0.69 3.03 5.23
N ARG A 5 1.77 3.44 5.91
CA ARG A 5 1.86 3.24 7.36
C ARG A 5 0.97 4.29 8.03
N LEU A 6 -0.10 3.82 8.63
CA LEU A 6 -0.94 4.61 9.52
C LEU A 6 -0.39 4.45 10.94
N THR A 7 -0.33 5.54 11.69
CA THR A 7 -0.20 5.46 13.15
C THR A 7 -1.45 4.79 13.75
N ASP A 8 -1.35 4.26 14.96
CA ASP A 8 -2.49 3.60 15.63
C ASP A 8 -3.74 4.48 15.66
N LYS A 9 -3.55 5.78 15.94
CA LYS A 9 -4.63 6.78 15.93
C LYS A 9 -5.23 6.97 14.55
N GLN A 10 -4.42 7.02 13.50
CA GLN A 10 -4.92 7.16 12.13
C GLN A 10 -5.66 5.91 11.67
N LEU A 11 -5.19 4.72 12.05
CA LEU A 11 -5.86 3.46 11.76
C LEU A 11 -7.22 3.36 12.48
N GLU A 12 -7.27 3.76 13.75
CA GLU A 12 -8.49 3.81 14.54
C GLU A 12 -9.52 4.78 13.93
N VAL A 13 -9.10 5.98 13.55
CA VAL A 13 -9.96 6.96 12.87
C VAL A 13 -10.45 6.43 11.52
N LEU A 14 -9.59 5.81 10.71
CA LEU A 14 -9.99 5.24 9.43
C LEU A 14 -11.02 4.12 9.61
N ARG A 15 -10.84 3.23 10.60
CA ARG A 15 -11.82 2.19 10.94
C ARG A 15 -13.15 2.81 11.37
N ALA A 16 -13.13 3.84 12.20
CA ALA A 16 -14.34 4.53 12.65
C ALA A 16 -15.09 5.19 11.49
N LEU A 17 -14.36 5.87 10.60
CA LEU A 17 -14.94 6.49 9.40
C LEU A 17 -15.58 5.46 8.48
N LEU A 18 -14.87 4.37 8.17
CA LEU A 18 -15.41 3.31 7.33
C LEU A 18 -16.65 2.67 7.95
N ARG A 19 -16.67 2.43 9.27
CA ARG A 19 -17.83 1.86 9.97
C ARG A 19 -19.01 2.82 10.11
N SER A 20 -18.79 4.13 10.00
CA SER A 20 -19.85 5.15 10.03
C SER A 20 -20.61 5.28 8.70
N GLU A 21 -20.07 4.70 7.62
CA GLU A 21 -20.71 4.73 6.31
C GLU A 21 -21.90 3.75 6.25
N GLU A 22 -23.08 4.27 5.95
CA GLU A 22 -24.34 3.52 5.94
C GLU A 22 -24.39 2.49 4.80
N HIS A 23 -23.67 2.76 3.70
CA HIS A 23 -23.62 1.90 2.51
C HIS A 23 -22.19 1.51 2.14
N LEU A 24 -21.62 0.56 2.89
CA LEU A 24 -20.34 -0.05 2.56
C LEU A 24 -20.48 -1.04 1.40
N GLY A 25 -20.00 -0.67 0.21
CA GLY A 25 -19.86 -1.59 -0.90
C GLY A 25 -18.90 -2.76 -0.59
N PRO A 26 -18.96 -3.87 -1.37
CA PRO A 26 -18.16 -5.07 -1.11
C PRO A 26 -16.65 -4.82 -0.99
N ALA A 27 -16.13 -3.87 -1.77
CA ALA A 27 -14.72 -3.48 -1.74
C ALA A 27 -14.32 -2.86 -0.40
N LEU A 28 -15.14 -1.95 0.16
CA LEU A 28 -14.84 -1.30 1.44
C LEU A 28 -14.98 -2.28 2.61
N LYS A 29 -15.93 -3.21 2.53
CA LYS A 29 -16.08 -4.29 3.52
C LYS A 29 -14.83 -5.19 3.55
N GLY A 30 -14.32 -5.60 2.39
CA GLY A 30 -13.07 -6.35 2.29
C GLY A 30 -11.85 -5.56 2.81
N SER A 31 -11.82 -4.25 2.58
CA SER A 31 -10.77 -3.38 3.14
C SER A 31 -10.80 -3.35 4.67
N ILE A 32 -11.98 -3.29 5.31
CA ILE A 32 -12.09 -3.33 6.78
C ILE A 32 -11.57 -4.66 7.33
N GLU A 33 -11.99 -5.78 6.74
CA GLU A 33 -11.52 -7.11 7.16
C GLU A 33 -10.01 -7.25 7.01
N ALA A 34 -9.44 -6.74 5.90
CA ALA A 34 -7.99 -6.72 5.71
C ALA A 34 -7.27 -5.85 6.76
N LEU A 35 -7.83 -4.69 7.12
CA LEU A 35 -7.28 -3.80 8.16
C LEU A 35 -7.34 -4.44 9.55
N ASP A 36 -8.36 -5.24 9.85
CA ASP A 36 -8.53 -5.92 11.14
C ASP A 36 -7.62 -7.16 11.26
N LEU A 37 -7.31 -7.83 10.15
CA LEU A 37 -6.45 -9.01 10.11
C LEU A 37 -4.95 -8.70 9.93
N ALA A 38 -4.60 -7.49 9.48
CA ALA A 38 -3.23 -7.11 9.23
C ALA A 38 -2.43 -6.96 10.55
N ARG A 39 -1.31 -7.69 10.64
CA ARG A 39 -0.34 -7.60 11.74
C ARG A 39 0.63 -6.45 11.48
N TRP A 40 0.13 -5.22 11.60
CA TRP A 40 0.89 -4.00 11.33
C TRP A 40 2.19 -3.89 12.15
N ASP A 41 2.19 -4.46 13.36
CA ASP A 41 3.34 -4.49 14.28
C ASP A 41 4.50 -5.38 13.79
N GLU A 42 4.23 -6.31 12.87
CA GLU A 42 5.23 -7.25 12.35
C GLU A 42 5.75 -6.89 10.96
N LEU A 43 5.22 -5.83 10.36
CA LEU A 43 5.66 -5.41 9.04
C LEU A 43 7.03 -4.73 9.15
N PRO A 44 8.00 -5.14 8.32
CA PRO A 44 9.31 -4.49 8.31
C PRO A 44 9.16 -3.01 7.93
N GLU A 45 10.14 -2.21 8.34
CA GLU A 45 10.29 -0.85 7.83
C GLU A 45 10.32 -0.89 6.30
N ALA A 46 9.45 -0.12 5.66
CA ALA A 46 9.36 -0.11 4.21
C ALA A 46 10.60 0.59 3.63
N GLU A 47 11.66 -0.17 3.40
CA GLU A 47 12.85 0.29 2.68
C GLU A 47 12.63 0.09 1.18
N LEU A 48 12.39 1.19 0.48
CA LEU A 48 12.44 1.22 -0.96
C LEU A 48 13.86 1.57 -1.43
N PRO A 49 14.31 1.03 -2.57
CA PRO A 49 15.61 1.40 -3.15
C PRO A 49 15.49 2.80 -3.79
N TRP A 50 15.37 3.84 -2.94
CA TRP A 50 15.08 5.21 -3.34
C TRP A 50 16.02 5.74 -4.42
N HIS A 51 17.31 5.50 -4.27
CA HIS A 51 18.31 5.89 -5.26
C HIS A 51 18.06 5.26 -6.65
N GLN A 52 17.57 4.01 -6.71
CA GLN A 52 17.21 3.37 -7.97
C GLN A 52 15.90 3.93 -8.54
N ILE A 53 14.93 4.24 -7.67
CA ILE A 53 13.65 4.84 -8.05
C ILE A 53 13.88 6.23 -8.67
N GLU A 54 14.67 7.07 -8.01
CA GLU A 54 15.07 8.40 -8.49
C GLU A 54 15.75 8.33 -9.86
N GLN A 55 16.70 7.40 -10.04
CA GLN A 55 17.39 7.23 -11.32
C GLN A 55 16.46 6.80 -12.45
N ILE A 56 15.52 5.88 -12.17
CA ILE A 56 14.55 5.42 -13.17
C ILE A 56 13.59 6.56 -13.52
N ALA A 57 13.09 7.28 -12.52
CA ALA A 57 12.20 8.43 -12.68
C ALA A 57 12.85 9.50 -13.56
N GLN A 58 14.10 9.86 -13.26
CA GLN A 58 14.86 10.83 -14.03
C GLN A 58 15.13 10.37 -15.47
N ARG A 59 15.52 9.11 -15.68
CA ARG A 59 15.79 8.57 -17.02
C ARG A 59 14.54 8.51 -17.90
N GLN A 60 13.38 8.22 -17.29
CA GLN A 60 12.13 8.05 -18.02
C GLN A 60 11.29 9.33 -18.08
N GLY A 61 11.64 10.36 -17.31
CA GLY A 61 10.89 11.61 -17.23
C GLY A 61 9.50 11.44 -16.61
N ILE A 62 9.35 10.47 -15.70
CA ILE A 62 8.09 10.17 -14.98
C ILE A 62 8.26 10.40 -13.48
N SER A 63 7.17 10.38 -12.73
CA SER A 63 7.26 10.57 -11.27
C SER A 63 7.82 9.32 -10.59
N GLU A 64 8.48 9.50 -9.44
CA GLU A 64 8.92 8.39 -8.58
C GLU A 64 7.75 7.49 -8.16
N ALA A 65 6.57 8.08 -7.99
CA ALA A 65 5.33 7.35 -7.73
C ALA A 65 4.96 6.37 -8.87
N ASP A 66 5.14 6.77 -10.13
CA ASP A 66 4.90 5.92 -11.30
C ASP A 66 5.91 4.77 -11.37
N VAL A 67 7.18 5.05 -11.02
CA VAL A 67 8.23 4.02 -10.93
C VAL A 67 7.91 3.00 -9.84
N ILE A 68 7.53 3.47 -8.64
CA ILE A 68 7.12 2.62 -7.52
C ILE A 68 5.93 1.75 -7.92
N TRP A 69 4.97 2.32 -8.66
CA TRP A 69 3.81 1.60 -9.16
C TRP A 69 4.18 0.47 -10.12
N ASP A 70 5.06 0.76 -11.09
CA ASP A 70 5.54 -0.22 -12.07
C ASP A 70 6.32 -1.37 -11.40
N ILE A 71 7.24 -1.06 -10.49
CA ILE A 71 8.02 -2.07 -9.75
C ILE A 71 7.11 -2.92 -8.85
N SER A 72 6.12 -2.29 -8.20
CA SER A 72 5.17 -2.98 -7.32
C SER A 72 4.20 -3.90 -8.08
N GLY A 73 3.90 -3.60 -9.34
CA GLY A 73 3.03 -4.41 -10.19
C GLY A 73 3.73 -5.65 -10.77
N LYS A 74 5.06 -5.61 -10.92
CA LYS A 74 5.88 -6.65 -11.57
C LYS A 74 6.14 -7.91 -10.73
N ARG A 75 5.76 -7.95 -9.45
CA ARG A 75 6.01 -9.11 -8.56
C ARG A 75 5.10 -10.33 -8.76
N LYS A 76 4.21 -10.36 -9.76
CA LYS A 76 3.32 -11.53 -10.02
C LYS A 76 3.85 -12.57 -11.02
N THR A 77 5.05 -12.41 -11.58
CA THR A 77 5.54 -13.30 -12.65
C THR A 77 6.90 -13.95 -12.41
N ALA A 78 7.48 -13.83 -11.21
CA ALA A 78 8.79 -14.39 -10.93
C ALA A 78 8.82 -15.21 -9.63
N GLN A 79 7.95 -16.22 -9.53
CA GLN A 79 8.25 -17.51 -8.85
C GLN A 79 7.12 -18.51 -9.12
N ALA A 80 7.13 -19.12 -10.31
CA ALA A 80 6.43 -20.37 -10.62
C ALA A 80 7.12 -20.99 -11.83
N ASP A 81 8.29 -21.57 -11.56
CA ASP A 81 8.95 -22.74 -12.18
C ASP A 81 10.46 -22.71 -11.95
#